data_AF-A0A8X7YM39-F1
#
_entry.id   AF-A0A8X7YM39-F1
#
_cell.length_a   1.000
_cell.length_b   1.000
_cell.length_c   1.000
_cell.angle_alpha   90.00
_cell.angle_beta   90.00
_cell.angle_gamma   90.00
#
_symmetry.space_group_name_H-M   'P 1'
#
loop_
_entity.id
_entity.type
_entity.pdbx_description
1 polymer ?
#
loop_
_entity_poly.entity_id
_entity_poly.type
_entity_poly.pdbx_seq_one_letter_code
_entity_poly.pdbx_strand_id
1 'polypeptide(L)'
;MLLGHNDEYTTDKVMKVTVAFNHFGPGLIQRMPRVRFGYAHVANNRYDEWQMYAISSSAGSTIFSEGNYFIAPDISYAKEVYDEWQMYAIGGSAGSTIFSEGNYFTAPDISYAKEVTKREADGGWKNWRWRSSSKDVFMNGAYFVQSGYGSCAPLYSKAQSFVVFPGTMVPSLTSDAGPLSCVVGQPC
;
A
#
# COMPACT_ATOMS: atom_id res chain seq x y z
N MET A 1 -1.43 0.98 -11.41
CA MET A 1 -2.85 1.27 -11.13
C MET A 1 -3.04 2.68 -10.57
N LEU A 2 -3.69 3.57 -11.33
CA LEU A 2 -4.01 4.94 -10.90
C LEU A 2 -5.51 5.07 -10.66
N LEU A 3 -5.91 5.53 -9.47
CA LEU A 3 -7.29 5.78 -9.08
C LEU A 3 -7.48 7.28 -8.89
N GLY A 4 -8.10 7.94 -9.87
CA GLY A 4 -8.22 9.39 -9.97
C GLY A 4 -7.15 10.02 -10.88
N HIS A 5 -7.59 10.64 -11.97
CA HIS A 5 -6.69 10.99 -13.08
C HIS A 5 -6.06 12.38 -12.94
N ASN A 6 -6.80 13.38 -12.44
CA ASN A 6 -6.44 14.79 -12.40
C ASN A 6 -6.55 15.34 -10.97
N ASP A 7 -5.56 16.13 -10.55
CA ASP A 7 -5.49 16.81 -9.25
C ASP A 7 -6.51 17.96 -9.09
N GLU A 8 -7.27 18.30 -10.14
CA GLU A 8 -8.36 19.29 -10.13
C GLU A 8 -9.76 18.66 -10.22
N TYR A 9 -9.85 17.37 -10.55
CA TYR A 9 -11.13 16.69 -10.76
C TYR A 9 -11.76 16.23 -9.43
N THR A 10 -12.25 17.20 -8.66
CA THR A 10 -12.74 16.99 -7.29
C THR A 10 -13.97 16.09 -7.18
N THR A 11 -14.65 15.78 -8.30
CA THR A 11 -15.75 14.80 -8.34
C THR A 11 -15.31 13.42 -7.85
N ASP A 12 -14.03 13.05 -8.03
CA ASP A 12 -13.49 11.76 -7.57
C ASP A 12 -13.46 11.61 -6.04
N LYS A 13 -13.79 12.65 -5.26
CA LYS A 13 -13.94 12.55 -3.80
C LYS A 13 -14.97 11.50 -3.36
N VAL A 14 -15.95 11.18 -4.21
CA VAL A 14 -16.95 10.14 -3.91
C VAL A 14 -16.49 8.73 -4.27
N MET A 15 -15.36 8.60 -4.97
CA MET A 15 -14.80 7.31 -5.37
C MET A 15 -14.45 6.47 -4.14
N LYS A 16 -14.86 5.20 -4.15
CA LYS A 16 -14.53 4.18 -3.15
C LYS A 16 -14.10 2.92 -3.87
N VAL A 17 -12.88 2.47 -3.62
CA VAL A 17 -12.30 1.28 -4.26
C VAL A 17 -11.81 0.30 -3.20
N THR A 18 -12.00 -0.98 -3.48
CA THR A 18 -11.36 -2.07 -2.73
C THR A 18 -10.35 -2.74 -3.64
N VAL A 19 -9.11 -2.87 -3.16
CA VAL A 19 -8.06 -3.66 -3.80
C VAL A 19 -7.75 -4.79 -2.84
N ALA A 20 -8.13 -6.02 -3.18
CA ALA A 20 -7.95 -7.15 -2.27
C ALA A 20 -7.51 -8.44 -2.96
N PHE A 21 -6.73 -9.25 -2.23
CA PHE A 21 -6.25 -10.56 -2.65
C PHE A 21 -5.44 -10.56 -3.96
N ASN A 22 -4.77 -9.46 -4.28
CA ASN A 22 -3.89 -9.36 -5.44
C ASN A 22 -2.46 -9.74 -5.08
N HIS A 23 -1.75 -10.36 -6.03
CA HIS A 23 -0.30 -10.51 -6.00
C HIS A 23 0.35 -9.51 -6.95
N PHE A 24 0.95 -8.48 -6.39
CA PHE A 24 1.81 -7.54 -7.10
C PHE A 24 3.24 -8.07 -7.08
N GLY A 25 3.61 -8.76 -8.16
CA GLY A 25 4.90 -9.45 -8.29
C GLY A 25 6.11 -8.51 -8.47
N PRO A 26 7.32 -9.09 -8.50
CA PRO A 26 8.57 -8.37 -8.56
C PRO A 26 8.71 -7.54 -9.85
N GLY A 27 9.47 -6.45 -9.76
CA GLY A 27 9.79 -5.59 -10.91
C GLY A 27 8.72 -4.57 -11.26
N LEU A 28 7.59 -4.54 -10.54
CA LEU A 28 6.62 -3.46 -10.67
C LEU A 28 7.21 -2.15 -10.13
N ILE A 29 7.17 -1.11 -10.95
CA ILE A 29 7.82 0.15 -10.60
C ILE A 29 7.07 0.86 -9.46
N GLN A 30 5.76 1.07 -9.64
CA GLN A 30 4.96 1.88 -8.74
C GLN A 30 3.45 1.76 -8.94
N ARG A 31 2.68 2.41 -8.05
CA ARG A 31 1.23 2.69 -8.17
C ARG A 31 0.36 1.44 -8.01
N MET A 32 0.41 0.79 -6.85
CA MET A 32 -0.33 -0.44 -6.58
C MET A 32 -1.26 -0.35 -5.34
N PRO A 33 -2.13 0.68 -5.21
CA PRO A 33 -2.44 1.77 -6.15
C PRO A 33 -1.71 3.08 -5.86
N ARG A 34 -1.84 4.04 -6.77
CA ARG A 34 -1.78 5.47 -6.44
C ARG A 34 -3.18 6.07 -6.47
N VAL A 35 -3.57 6.78 -5.42
CA VAL A 35 -4.94 7.30 -5.22
C VAL A 35 -4.93 8.82 -5.17
N ARG A 36 -5.99 9.43 -5.71
CA ARG A 36 -6.32 10.85 -5.60
C ARG A 36 -7.75 11.05 -5.13
N PHE A 37 -7.97 12.05 -4.29
CA PHE A 37 -9.24 12.47 -3.71
C PHE A 37 -10.03 11.42 -2.90
N GLY A 38 -10.47 10.34 -3.54
CA GLY A 38 -11.37 9.36 -2.97
C GLY A 38 -10.74 8.47 -1.89
N TYR A 39 -11.40 7.33 -1.71
CA TYR A 39 -11.05 6.34 -0.70
C TYR A 39 -10.63 5.02 -1.34
N ALA A 40 -9.55 4.41 -0.83
CA ALA A 40 -9.19 3.04 -1.16
C ALA A 40 -8.99 2.21 0.11
N HIS A 41 -9.67 1.06 0.18
CA HIS A 41 -9.32 0.00 1.11
C HIS A 41 -8.43 -1.01 0.36
N VAL A 42 -7.19 -1.13 0.81
CA VAL A 42 -6.17 -2.04 0.27
C VAL A 42 -6.00 -3.17 1.27
N ALA A 43 -6.54 -4.35 0.98
CA ALA A 43 -6.68 -5.44 1.95
C ALA A 43 -6.07 -6.78 1.49
N ASN A 44 -5.25 -7.43 2.32
CA ASN A 44 -4.69 -8.76 2.02
C ASN A 44 -4.05 -8.92 0.62
N ASN A 45 -3.35 -7.90 0.14
CA ASN A 45 -2.55 -7.99 -1.08
C ASN A 45 -1.08 -8.31 -0.74
N ARG A 46 -0.42 -9.02 -1.65
CA ARG A 46 1.01 -9.30 -1.60
C ARG A 46 1.76 -8.33 -2.51
N TYR A 47 2.84 -7.75 -1.99
CA TYR A 47 3.72 -6.83 -2.69
C TYR A 47 5.16 -7.33 -2.63
N ASP A 48 5.68 -7.73 -3.78
CA ASP A 48 7.04 -8.23 -3.90
C ASP A 48 7.90 -7.19 -4.63
N GLU A 49 8.99 -6.75 -4.01
CA GLU A 49 10.16 -6.14 -4.67
C GLU A 49 9.82 -5.03 -5.69
N TRP A 50 9.04 -4.03 -5.26
CA TRP A 50 8.74 -2.85 -6.07
C TRP A 50 9.97 -1.96 -6.28
N GLN A 51 10.07 -1.26 -7.41
CA GLN A 51 11.27 -0.48 -7.74
C GLN A 51 11.27 0.97 -7.23
N MET A 52 10.10 1.53 -6.91
CA MET A 52 9.98 2.90 -6.38
C MET A 52 9.09 2.96 -5.15
N TYR A 53 7.78 2.69 -5.30
CA TYR A 53 6.87 2.57 -4.16
C TYR A 53 5.71 1.61 -4.41
N ALA A 54 5.18 0.98 -3.37
CA ALA A 54 4.02 0.11 -3.53
C ALA A 54 2.72 0.91 -3.62
N ILE A 55 2.27 1.50 -2.50
CA ILE A 55 1.02 2.27 -2.42
C ILE A 55 1.33 3.76 -2.25
N SER A 56 0.50 4.65 -2.81
CA SER A 56 0.67 6.09 -2.62
C SER A 56 -0.65 6.86 -2.60
N SER A 57 -0.74 7.86 -1.72
CA SER A 57 -1.92 8.72 -1.53
C SER A 57 -1.58 10.17 -1.92
N SER A 58 -2.48 10.87 -2.62
CA SER A 58 -2.26 12.25 -3.06
C SER A 58 -3.56 13.03 -3.18
N ALA A 59 -3.50 14.35 -3.36
CA ALA A 59 -4.67 15.23 -3.52
C ALA A 59 -5.77 14.98 -2.46
N GLY A 60 -5.38 14.86 -1.19
CA GLY A 60 -6.29 14.64 -0.08
C GLY A 60 -6.95 13.26 0.00
N SER A 61 -6.49 12.25 -0.76
CA SER A 61 -7.06 10.90 -0.69
C SER A 61 -6.87 10.21 0.66
N THR A 62 -7.72 9.22 0.92
CA THR A 62 -7.60 8.33 2.08
C THR A 62 -7.31 6.90 1.63
N ILE A 63 -6.23 6.31 2.16
CA ILE A 63 -5.94 4.89 2.01
C ILE A 63 -6.05 4.21 3.37
N PHE A 64 -6.82 3.13 3.44
CA PHE A 64 -6.75 2.18 4.54
C PHE A 64 -6.02 0.92 4.04
N SER A 65 -4.83 0.68 4.55
CA SER A 65 -4.00 -0.49 4.27
C SER A 65 -4.18 -1.50 5.39
N GLU A 66 -4.88 -2.60 5.13
CA GLU A 66 -5.23 -3.60 6.13
C GLU A 66 -4.68 -5.00 5.76
N GLY A 67 -3.89 -5.61 6.63
CA GLY A 67 -3.52 -7.02 6.46
C GLY A 67 -2.70 -7.34 5.22
N ASN A 68 -1.97 -6.40 4.61
CA ASN A 68 -1.16 -6.66 3.42
C ASN A 68 0.22 -7.23 3.79
N TYR A 69 0.91 -7.82 2.81
CA TYR A 69 2.24 -8.39 2.96
C TYR A 69 3.22 -7.72 2.01
N PHE A 70 4.22 -7.04 2.56
CA PHE A 70 5.18 -6.24 1.83
C PHE A 70 6.59 -6.80 2.01
N ILE A 71 7.22 -7.20 0.91
CA ILE A 71 8.63 -7.57 0.85
C ILE A 71 9.36 -6.49 0.06
N ALA A 72 10.17 -5.69 0.76
CA ALA A 72 11.03 -4.72 0.10
C ALA A 72 12.17 -5.43 -0.68
N PRO A 73 12.63 -4.86 -1.80
CA PRO A 73 13.70 -5.45 -2.60
C PRO A 73 15.06 -5.37 -1.89
N ASP A 74 15.86 -6.45 -1.96
CA ASP A 74 17.22 -6.55 -1.39
C ASP A 74 18.31 -5.80 -2.19
N ILE A 75 17.91 -5.01 -3.18
CA ILE A 75 18.78 -4.68 -4.30
C ILE A 75 19.57 -3.38 -4.05
N SER A 76 20.90 -3.45 -4.22
CA SER A 76 21.85 -2.32 -4.19
C SER A 76 21.70 -1.32 -5.35
N TYR A 77 21.02 -1.70 -6.45
CA TYR A 77 20.71 -0.84 -7.61
C TYR A 77 19.75 0.32 -7.29
N ALA A 78 19.10 0.31 -6.13
CA ALA A 78 18.28 1.45 -5.68
C ALA A 78 19.09 2.77 -5.60
N LYS A 79 20.41 2.67 -5.47
CA LYS A 79 21.33 3.81 -5.48
C LYS A 79 21.50 4.40 -6.88
N GLU A 80 21.55 3.60 -7.94
CA GLU A 80 22.00 4.10 -9.25
C GLU A 80 20.89 4.67 -10.16
N VAL A 81 19.61 4.41 -9.89
CA VAL A 81 18.51 4.91 -10.74
C VAL A 81 17.67 5.99 -10.04
N TYR A 82 17.69 6.06 -8.70
CA TYR A 82 16.76 6.88 -7.91
C TYR A 82 17.39 7.40 -6.60
N ASP A 83 18.61 7.94 -6.65
CA ASP A 83 19.33 8.51 -5.48
C ASP A 83 18.48 9.51 -4.66
N GLU A 84 17.51 10.20 -5.28
CA GLU A 84 16.58 11.11 -4.59
C GLU A 84 15.32 10.41 -4.03
N TRP A 85 14.89 9.30 -4.64
CA TRP A 85 13.56 8.76 -4.42
C TRP A 85 13.47 7.66 -3.36
N GLN A 86 14.57 7.11 -2.82
CA GLN A 86 14.64 6.11 -1.72
C GLN A 86 13.43 5.16 -1.64
N MET A 87 13.53 3.87 -1.94
CA MET A 87 12.35 2.97 -1.99
C MET A 87 11.55 2.90 -0.66
N TYR A 88 10.22 3.01 -0.74
CA TYR A 88 9.29 2.91 0.40
C TYR A 88 8.03 2.12 0.04
N ALA A 89 7.43 1.43 1.01
CA ALA A 89 6.17 0.72 0.77
C ALA A 89 5.01 1.71 0.59
N ILE A 90 4.96 2.75 1.44
CA ILE A 90 3.80 3.63 1.59
C ILE A 90 4.21 5.09 1.36
N GLY A 91 3.69 5.66 0.28
CA GLY A 91 3.95 7.02 -0.16
C GLY A 91 2.79 7.98 0.04
N GLY A 92 3.10 9.27 -0.03
CA GLY A 92 2.07 10.23 -0.34
C GLY A 92 2.51 11.68 -0.38
N SER A 93 1.63 12.48 -0.97
CA SER A 93 1.80 13.91 -1.21
C SER A 93 0.50 14.68 -0.92
N ALA A 94 0.54 16.01 -1.02
CA ALA A 94 -0.63 16.89 -1.12
C ALA A 94 -1.82 16.55 -0.18
N GLY A 95 -1.58 16.48 1.14
CA GLY A 95 -2.65 16.35 2.14
C GLY A 95 -3.19 14.94 2.36
N SER A 96 -2.44 13.91 1.96
CA SER A 96 -2.84 12.51 2.08
C SER A 96 -3.20 12.05 3.50
N THR A 97 -4.12 11.10 3.59
CA THR A 97 -4.46 10.36 4.81
C THR A 97 -4.18 8.87 4.59
N ILE A 98 -3.46 8.23 5.52
CA ILE A 98 -3.10 6.82 5.44
C ILE A 98 -3.26 6.16 6.81
N PHE A 99 -3.95 5.03 6.84
CA PHE A 99 -4.07 4.18 8.01
C PHE A 99 -3.55 2.79 7.68
N SER A 100 -2.67 2.27 8.52
CA SER A 100 -2.04 0.96 8.41
C SER A 100 -2.47 0.10 9.60
N GLU A 101 -3.01 -1.09 9.33
CA GLU A 101 -3.39 -2.05 10.35
C GLU A 101 -3.13 -3.50 9.93
N GLY A 102 -2.47 -4.29 10.78
CA GLY A 102 -2.30 -5.73 10.55
C GLY A 102 -1.40 -6.12 9.38
N ASN A 103 -0.71 -5.16 8.77
CA ASN A 103 0.20 -5.40 7.65
C ASN A 103 1.50 -6.04 8.14
N TYR A 104 2.18 -6.76 7.25
CA TYR A 104 3.48 -7.35 7.49
C TYR A 104 4.51 -6.71 6.56
N PHE A 105 5.50 -6.03 7.12
CA PHE A 105 6.55 -5.34 6.38
C PHE A 105 7.90 -6.00 6.63
N THR A 106 8.57 -6.43 5.57
CA THR A 106 9.96 -6.87 5.61
C THR A 106 10.84 -5.85 4.91
N ALA A 107 11.70 -5.18 5.67
CA ALA A 107 12.76 -4.33 5.12
C ALA A 107 13.90 -5.19 4.55
N PRO A 108 14.67 -4.68 3.57
CA PRO A 108 15.82 -5.39 3.02
C PRO A 108 17.01 -5.35 3.97
N ASP A 109 18.04 -6.17 3.73
CA ASP A 109 19.28 -6.20 4.50
C ASP A 109 20.22 -5.00 4.24
N ILE A 110 19.64 -3.80 4.16
CA ILE A 110 20.31 -2.52 3.93
C ILE A 110 20.02 -1.58 5.10
N SER A 111 21.06 -1.13 5.79
CA SER A 111 20.94 -0.41 7.07
C SER A 111 20.14 0.90 7.02
N TYR A 112 20.17 1.61 5.89
CA TYR A 112 19.49 2.89 5.71
C TYR A 112 18.10 2.79 5.04
N ALA A 113 17.66 1.58 4.66
CA ALA A 113 16.39 1.36 3.96
C ALA A 113 15.37 0.67 4.87
N LYS A 114 15.09 1.27 6.03
CA LYS A 114 14.24 0.67 7.08
C LYS A 114 12.89 1.36 7.26
N GLU A 115 12.75 2.59 6.79
CA GLU A 115 11.47 3.29 6.87
C GLU A 115 10.50 2.78 5.80
N VAL A 116 9.30 2.37 6.20
CA VAL A 116 8.27 1.91 5.24
C VAL A 116 7.53 3.07 4.59
N THR A 117 7.62 4.27 5.16
CA THR A 117 6.92 5.49 4.75
C THR A 117 7.82 6.48 4.04
N LYS A 118 7.29 7.22 3.07
CA LYS A 118 7.92 8.45 2.56
C LYS A 118 6.89 9.49 2.17
N ARG A 119 7.19 10.75 2.51
CA ARG A 119 6.32 11.90 2.27
C ARG A 119 6.97 12.82 1.25
N GLU A 120 6.25 13.12 0.19
CA GLU A 120 6.66 14.08 -0.84
C GLU A 120 6.08 15.46 -0.48
N ALA A 121 6.72 16.14 0.47
CA ALA A 121 6.37 17.50 0.88
C ALA A 121 7.53 18.20 1.61
N ASP A 122 7.76 19.48 1.29
CA ASP A 122 8.77 20.33 1.93
C ASP A 122 8.36 20.78 3.36
N GLY A 123 7.11 20.54 3.76
CA GLY A 123 6.57 20.95 5.05
C GLY A 123 5.10 20.59 5.23
N GLY A 124 4.54 20.87 6.42
CA GLY A 124 3.10 20.69 6.72
C GLY A 124 2.61 19.24 6.85
N TRP A 125 3.40 18.26 6.42
CA TRP A 125 3.05 16.83 6.48
C TRP A 125 2.83 16.30 7.89
N LYS A 126 3.36 16.98 8.93
CA LYS A 126 3.16 16.59 10.33
C LYS A 126 1.67 16.58 10.73
N ASN A 127 0.83 17.33 10.01
CA ASN A 127 -0.62 17.36 10.20
C ASN A 127 -1.36 16.30 9.39
N TRP A 128 -0.69 15.62 8.45
CA TRP A 128 -1.29 14.53 7.68
C TRP A 128 -1.52 13.33 8.59
N ARG A 129 -2.68 12.69 8.45
CA ARG A 129 -3.13 11.61 9.32
C ARG A 129 -2.55 10.29 8.82
N TRP A 130 -1.35 9.97 9.27
CA TRP A 130 -0.61 8.76 8.91
C TRP A 130 -0.38 7.94 10.17
N ARG A 131 -1.15 6.87 10.35
CA ARG A 131 -1.13 6.07 11.58
C ARG A 131 -0.90 4.60 11.24
N SER A 132 -0.15 3.94 12.11
CA SER A 132 0.07 2.49 12.10
C SER A 132 -0.47 1.93 13.41
N SER A 133 -1.23 0.85 13.33
CA SER A 133 -1.79 0.18 14.51
C SER A 133 -0.77 -0.77 15.12
N SER A 134 -0.98 -1.16 16.38
CA SER A 134 -0.13 -2.16 17.06
C SER A 134 -0.23 -3.56 16.46
N LYS A 135 -1.13 -3.79 15.49
CA LYS A 135 -1.24 -5.06 14.77
C LYS A 135 -0.28 -5.17 13.59
N ASP A 136 0.31 -4.05 13.14
CA ASP A 136 1.34 -4.09 12.09
C ASP A 136 2.59 -4.81 12.62
N VAL A 137 3.19 -5.63 11.77
CA VAL A 137 4.41 -6.39 12.04
C VAL A 137 5.54 -5.82 11.19
N PHE A 138 6.64 -5.47 11.84
CA PHE A 138 7.81 -4.92 11.20
C PHE A 138 9.01 -5.86 11.39
N MET A 139 9.51 -6.39 10.28
CA MET A 139 10.62 -7.32 10.24
C MET A 139 11.89 -6.64 9.75
N ASN A 140 13.03 -7.18 10.16
CA ASN A 140 14.34 -6.71 9.76
C ASN A 140 14.56 -5.20 10.02
N GLY A 141 14.09 -4.72 11.17
CA GLY A 141 14.24 -3.33 11.58
C GLY A 141 13.35 -2.34 10.83
N ALA A 142 12.37 -2.81 10.05
CA ALA A 142 11.38 -1.94 9.43
C ALA A 142 10.68 -1.06 10.48
N TYR A 143 10.24 0.15 10.10
CA TYR A 143 9.44 1.00 10.97
C TYR A 143 8.56 1.96 10.20
N PHE A 144 7.49 2.42 10.85
CA PHE A 144 6.54 3.40 10.31
C PHE A 144 6.65 4.73 11.05
N VAL A 145 6.89 5.83 10.34
CA VAL A 145 6.88 7.17 10.94
C VAL A 145 5.46 7.73 10.91
N GLN A 146 4.86 7.87 12.10
CA GLN A 146 3.49 8.35 12.24
C GLN A 146 3.39 9.89 12.24
N SER A 147 2.23 10.42 11.83
CA SER A 147 1.89 11.85 11.91
C SER A 147 0.39 12.05 12.07
N GLY A 148 -0.01 13.22 12.58
CA GLY A 148 -1.41 13.53 12.85
C GLY A 148 -2.10 12.55 13.81
N TYR A 149 -3.41 12.72 13.92
CA TYR A 149 -4.30 11.88 14.72
C TYR A 149 -5.54 11.49 13.93
N GLY A 150 -6.10 10.32 14.26
CA GLY A 150 -7.32 9.81 13.64
C GLY A 150 -7.32 8.30 13.56
N SER A 151 -8.40 7.76 13.02
CA SER A 151 -8.54 6.36 12.63
C SER A 151 -9.33 6.29 11.32
N CYS A 152 -9.34 5.13 10.70
CA CYS A 152 -10.22 4.82 9.58
C CYS A 152 -10.79 3.42 9.78
N ALA A 153 -11.99 3.21 9.25
CA ALA A 153 -12.62 1.91 9.14
C ALA A 153 -13.07 1.73 7.69
N PRO A 154 -13.20 0.47 7.22
CA PRO A 154 -13.77 0.19 5.91
C PRO A 154 -15.16 0.81 5.76
N LEU A 155 -15.38 1.52 4.64
CA LEU A 155 -16.65 2.18 4.32
C LEU A 155 -17.64 1.20 3.67
N TYR A 156 -17.87 0.05 4.31
CA TYR A 156 -18.70 -1.03 3.79
C TYR A 156 -20.07 -1.08 4.44
N SER A 157 -21.09 -1.39 3.64
CA SER A 157 -22.32 -1.99 4.17
C SER A 157 -22.05 -3.44 4.61
N LYS A 158 -22.98 -4.03 5.37
CA LYS A 158 -22.88 -5.44 5.80
C LYS A 158 -22.76 -6.42 4.62
N ALA A 159 -23.35 -6.09 3.46
CA ALA A 159 -23.25 -6.93 2.26
C ALA A 159 -21.89 -6.80 1.54
N GLN A 160 -21.15 -5.73 1.80
CA GLN A 160 -19.84 -5.47 1.20
C GLN A 160 -18.68 -5.89 2.11
N SER A 161 -18.94 -6.09 3.40
CA SER A 161 -17.91 -6.45 4.37
C SER A 161 -17.37 -7.85 4.14
N PHE A 162 -16.06 -8.00 4.29
CA PHE A 162 -15.37 -9.28 4.29
C PHE A 162 -14.35 -9.30 5.44
N VAL A 163 -13.88 -10.50 5.78
CA VAL A 163 -12.85 -10.68 6.80
C VAL A 163 -11.48 -10.35 6.21
N VAL A 164 -10.73 -9.49 6.89
CA VAL A 164 -9.33 -9.23 6.59
C VAL A 164 -8.46 -10.03 7.56
N PHE A 165 -7.54 -10.82 7.02
CA PHE A 165 -6.63 -11.67 7.79
C PHE A 165 -5.33 -10.92 8.12
N PRO A 166 -4.54 -11.38 9.11
CA PRO A 166 -3.20 -10.83 9.36
C PRO A 166 -2.31 -10.95 8.12
N GLY A 167 -1.42 -9.97 7.92
CA GLY A 167 -0.50 -9.93 6.77
C GLY A 167 0.31 -11.20 6.57
N THR A 168 0.66 -11.90 7.66
CA THR A 168 1.40 -13.18 7.62
C THR A 168 0.70 -14.30 6.84
N MET A 169 -0.62 -14.25 6.69
CA MET A 169 -1.42 -15.24 5.96
C MET A 169 -1.51 -14.97 4.46
N VAL A 170 -1.17 -13.76 4.03
CA VAL A 170 -1.35 -13.31 2.64
C VAL A 170 -0.64 -14.19 1.61
N PRO A 171 0.60 -14.69 1.82
CA PRO A 171 1.23 -15.58 0.85
C PRO A 171 0.37 -16.79 0.47
N SER A 172 -0.41 -17.34 1.42
CA SER A 172 -1.38 -18.41 1.16
C SER A 172 -2.68 -17.87 0.57
N LEU A 173 -3.17 -16.71 1.01
CA LEU A 173 -4.42 -16.11 0.50
C LEU A 173 -4.32 -15.67 -0.97
N THR A 174 -3.11 -15.40 -1.45
CA THR A 174 -2.86 -14.97 -2.83
C THR A 174 -2.14 -16.03 -3.67
N SER A 175 -2.08 -17.29 -3.22
CA SER A 175 -1.38 -18.36 -3.96
C SER A 175 -2.00 -18.67 -5.32
N ASP A 176 -3.32 -18.49 -5.41
CA ASP A 176 -4.11 -18.72 -6.63
C ASP A 176 -4.42 -17.41 -7.37
N ALA A 177 -3.71 -16.32 -7.05
CA ALA A 177 -3.86 -15.05 -7.76
C ALA A 177 -3.45 -15.19 -9.22
N GLY A 178 -4.30 -14.72 -10.13
CA GLY A 178 -4.09 -14.82 -11.57
C GLY A 178 -5.26 -15.51 -12.28
N PRO A 179 -5.10 -15.86 -13.57
CA PRO A 179 -6.11 -16.64 -14.28
C PRO A 179 -6.22 -18.04 -13.67
N LEU A 180 -7.43 -18.60 -13.67
CA LEU A 180 -7.64 -19.99 -13.31
C LEU A 180 -6.85 -20.89 -14.26
N SER A 181 -6.24 -21.94 -13.71
CA SER A 181 -5.63 -23.00 -14.52
C SER A 181 -6.72 -23.84 -15.17
N CYS A 182 -7.01 -23.55 -16.43
CA CYS A 182 -8.06 -24.19 -17.20
C CYS A 182 -7.53 -25.33 -18.08
N VAL A 183 -8.33 -26.40 -18.22
CA VAL A 183 -8.07 -27.48 -19.19
C VAL A 183 -9.10 -27.39 -20.31
N VAL A 184 -8.64 -27.50 -21.56
CA VAL A 184 -9.52 -27.48 -22.74
C VAL A 184 -10.60 -28.56 -22.61
N GLY A 185 -11.86 -28.15 -22.70
CA GLY A 185 -13.02 -29.06 -22.61
C GLY A 185 -13.55 -29.32 -21.19
N GLN A 186 -12.99 -28.68 -20.15
CA GLN A 186 -13.50 -28.72 -18.78
C GLN A 186 -13.94 -27.32 -18.33
N PRO A 187 -14.98 -27.20 -17.47
CA PRO A 187 -15.25 -25.95 -16.79
C PRO A 187 -14.04 -25.48 -15.99
N CYS A 188 -13.78 -24.17 -16.06
CA CYS A 188 -13.13 -23.42 -15.00
C CYS A 188 -14.25 -22.82 -14.13
#